data_AF-A0A1B8AS92-F1
#
_entry.id   AF-A0A1B8AS92-F1
#
_cell.length_a   1.000
_cell.length_b   1.000
_cell.length_c   1.000
_cell.angle_alpha   90.00
_cell.angle_beta   90.00
_cell.angle_gamma   90.00
#
_symmetry.space_group_name_H-M   'P 1'
#
loop_
_entity.id
_entity.type
_entity.pdbx_description
1 polymer ?
#
loop_
_entity_poly.entity_id
_entity_poly.type
_entity_poly.pdbx_seq_one_letter_code
_entity_poly.pdbx_strand_id
1 'polypeptide(L)'
;MPVYHNTLFIEGLSLMPRHTDDVLKTSNPSPDTTLKIVAAVWAVGWIMFGVISVVGLNARGRAGYWVPEWYLDSEGTKWAKLSVAAWWTCVVLFWPVIWIVYLVGITWRAIQRGYGNWKKRKRDCDGGDDV
;
A
#
# COMPACT_ATOMS: atom_id res chain seq x y z
N MET A 1 -5.69 50.37 -21.71
CA MET A 1 -5.89 49.65 -20.44
C MET A 1 -4.55 49.09 -20.01
N PRO A 2 -4.00 49.43 -18.82
CA PRO A 2 -2.70 48.90 -18.41
C PRO A 2 -2.85 47.47 -17.86
N VAL A 3 -1.90 46.61 -18.23
CA VAL A 3 -1.74 45.24 -17.73
C VAL A 3 -0.89 45.30 -16.47
N TYR A 4 -1.42 44.87 -15.33
CA TYR A 4 -0.65 44.75 -14.09
C TYR A 4 0.06 43.39 -14.06
N HIS A 5 1.39 43.41 -14.05
CA HIS A 5 2.21 42.21 -13.81
C HIS A 5 2.34 41.93 -12.31
N ASN A 6 1.98 40.70 -11.92
CA ASN A 6 2.15 40.13 -10.58
C ASN A 6 3.63 39.76 -10.32
N THR A 7 4.48 40.75 -10.04
CA THR A 7 5.90 40.54 -9.68
C THR A 7 6.15 40.40 -8.17
N LEU A 8 5.15 40.68 -7.33
CA LEU A 8 5.32 40.80 -5.87
C LEU A 8 5.36 39.47 -5.10
N PHE A 9 4.95 38.36 -5.71
CA PHE A 9 4.88 37.06 -5.01
C PHE A 9 6.20 36.28 -5.03
N ILE A 10 7.09 36.55 -5.99
CA ILE A 10 8.33 35.76 -6.18
C ILE A 10 9.46 36.25 -5.27
N GLU A 11 9.57 37.55 -5.00
CA GLU A 11 10.61 38.08 -4.10
C GLU A 11 10.41 37.63 -2.64
N GLY A 12 9.16 37.52 -2.18
CA GLY A 12 8.82 37.06 -0.83
C GLY A 12 9.19 35.59 -0.55
N LEU A 13 9.26 34.74 -1.59
CA LEU A 13 9.70 33.35 -1.47
C LEU A 13 11.23 33.21 -1.41
N SER A 14 11.98 34.22 -1.86
CA SER A 14 13.45 34.18 -1.85
C SER A 14 14.06 34.57 -0.49
N LEU A 15 13.30 35.27 0.35
CA LEU A 15 13.75 35.82 1.63
C LEU A 15 13.33 35.00 2.87
N MET A 16 12.68 33.85 2.69
CA MET A 16 12.50 32.93 3.81
C MET A 16 13.84 32.28 4.19
N PRO A 17 14.33 32.45 5.43
CA PRO A 17 15.52 31.75 5.88
C PRO A 17 15.25 30.24 5.82
N ARG A 18 15.99 29.51 4.98
CA ARG A 18 16.00 28.04 4.99
C ARG A 18 16.72 27.52 6.23
N HIS A 19 16.13 27.76 7.40
CA HIS A 19 16.66 27.27 8.68
C HIS A 19 16.72 25.73 8.73
N THR A 20 15.98 25.04 7.84
CA THR A 20 16.00 23.59 7.67
C THR A 20 17.33 23.03 7.17
N ASP A 21 18.09 23.82 6.40
CA ASP A 21 19.30 23.32 5.73
C ASP A 21 20.47 23.17 6.72
N ASP A 22 20.50 24.00 7.77
CA ASP A 22 21.50 23.93 8.84
C ASP A 22 21.22 22.79 9.84
N VAL A 23 19.93 22.50 10.08
CA VAL A 23 19.48 21.44 11.01
C VAL A 23 19.77 20.04 10.45
N LEU A 24 19.70 19.85 9.13
CA LEU A 24 20.03 18.58 8.49
C LEU A 24 21.55 18.33 8.36
N LYS A 25 22.37 19.38 8.50
CA LYS A 25 23.83 19.34 8.30
C LYS A 25 24.63 19.24 9.60
N THR A 26 23.98 19.40 10.76
CA THR A 26 24.64 19.26 12.07
C THR A 26 24.90 17.80 12.40
N SER A 27 26.11 17.48 12.84
CA SER A 27 26.54 16.13 13.21
C SER A 27 25.97 15.63 14.55
N ASN A 28 25.27 16.49 15.30
CA ASN A 28 24.54 16.15 16.53
C ASN A 28 23.14 16.81 16.53
N PRO A 29 22.17 16.27 15.77
CA PRO A 29 20.80 16.78 15.78
C PRO A 29 20.14 16.54 17.14
N SER A 30 19.24 17.45 17.55
CA SER A 30 18.46 17.27 18.77
C SER A 30 17.60 16.00 18.68
N PRO A 31 17.29 15.33 19.82
CA PRO A 31 16.45 14.12 19.83
C PRO A 31 15.13 14.29 19.06
N ASP A 32 14.49 15.45 19.18
CA ASP A 32 13.25 15.78 18.46
C ASP A 32 13.43 15.85 16.95
N THR A 33 14.57 16.36 16.49
CA THR A 33 14.91 16.43 15.06
C THR A 33 15.17 15.03 14.52
N THR A 34 15.92 14.22 15.25
CA THR A 34 16.19 12.82 14.90
C THR A 34 14.88 12.04 14.80
N LEU A 35 13.97 12.17 15.76
CA LEU A 35 12.66 11.52 15.73
C LEU A 35 11.82 11.94 14.52
N LYS A 36 11.82 13.23 14.16
CA LYS A 36 11.13 13.71 12.95
C LYS A 36 11.69 13.10 11.67
N ILE A 37 13.02 13.03 11.55
CA ILE A 37 13.68 12.42 10.38
C ILE A 37 13.35 10.93 10.32
N VAL A 38 13.49 10.20 11.43
CA VAL A 38 13.18 8.77 11.49
C VAL A 38 11.71 8.53 11.16
N ALA A 39 10.79 9.32 11.71
CA ALA A 39 9.37 9.22 11.41
C ALA A 39 9.07 9.51 9.93
N ALA A 40 9.73 10.52 9.34
CA ALA A 40 9.58 10.84 7.92
C ALA A 40 10.11 9.72 7.02
N VAL A 41 11.32 9.21 7.30
CA VAL A 41 11.90 8.07 6.55
C VAL A 41 11.03 6.83 6.69
N TRP A 42 10.53 6.55 7.90
CA TRP A 42 9.63 5.44 8.15
C TRP A 42 8.32 5.59 7.38
N ALA A 43 7.69 6.78 7.41
CA ALA A 43 6.44 7.04 6.69
C ALA A 43 6.63 6.91 5.18
N VAL A 44 7.71 7.46 4.63
CA VAL A 44 8.05 7.33 3.19
C VAL A 44 8.29 5.87 2.84
N GLY A 45 9.08 5.15 3.64
CA GLY A 45 9.33 3.73 3.46
C GLY A 45 8.04 2.91 3.49
N TRP A 46 7.14 3.19 4.43
CA TRP A 46 5.85 2.52 4.56
C TRP A 46 4.99 2.70 3.31
N ILE A 47 4.84 3.94 2.85
CA ILE A 47 4.03 4.26 1.66
C ILE A 47 4.64 3.62 0.41
N MET A 48 5.95 3.75 0.20
CA MET A 48 6.63 3.16 -0.95
C MET A 48 6.49 1.65 -0.99
N PHE A 49 6.66 0.99 0.16
CA PHE A 49 6.52 -0.47 0.25
C PHE A 49 5.07 -0.92 0.05
N GLY A 50 4.10 -0.15 0.56
CA GLY A 50 2.68 -0.38 0.30
C GLY A 50 2.34 -0.28 -1.17
N VAL A 51 2.82 0.76 -1.87
CA VAL A 51 2.60 0.93 -3.32
C VAL A 51 3.24 -0.21 -4.11
N ILE A 52 4.51 -0.56 -3.84
CA ILE A 52 5.20 -1.67 -4.53
C ILE A 52 4.46 -2.99 -4.31
N SER A 53 4.00 -3.24 -3.09
CA SER A 53 3.24 -4.46 -2.75
C SER A 53 1.95 -4.56 -3.55
N VAL A 54 1.20 -3.46 -3.61
CA VAL A 54 -0.06 -3.37 -4.35
C VAL A 54 0.19 -3.60 -5.84
N VAL A 55 1.19 -2.96 -6.43
CA VAL A 55 1.56 -3.17 -7.83
C VAL A 55 1.98 -4.62 -8.07
N GLY A 56 2.80 -5.22 -7.19
CA GLY A 56 3.25 -6.60 -7.32
C GLY A 56 2.13 -7.63 -7.20
N LEU A 57 1.16 -7.42 -6.30
CA LEU A 57 -0.03 -8.26 -6.18
C LEU A 57 -0.95 -8.11 -7.41
N ASN A 58 -1.09 -6.89 -7.94
CA ASN A 58 -1.89 -6.61 -9.14
C ASN A 58 -1.25 -7.18 -10.43
N ALA A 59 0.08 -7.12 -10.57
CA ALA A 59 0.82 -7.65 -11.71
C ALA A 59 0.73 -9.19 -11.84
N ARG A 60 0.46 -9.90 -10.75
CA ARG A 60 0.23 -11.36 -10.75
C ARG A 60 -1.15 -11.78 -11.28
N GLY A 61 -1.86 -10.90 -11.99
CA GLY A 61 -3.06 -11.24 -12.76
C GLY A 61 -4.36 -11.32 -11.97
N ARG A 62 -4.37 -10.96 -10.69
CA ARG A 62 -5.58 -10.91 -9.83
C ARG A 62 -6.16 -9.50 -9.69
N ALA A 63 -5.89 -8.61 -10.65
CA ALA A 63 -6.32 -7.22 -10.66
C ALA A 63 -7.84 -7.07 -10.44
N GLY A 64 -8.65 -8.06 -10.83
CA GLY A 64 -10.11 -8.05 -10.62
C GLY A 64 -10.59 -8.27 -9.18
N TYR A 65 -9.73 -8.69 -8.22
CA TYR A 65 -10.19 -8.94 -6.84
C TYR A 65 -10.13 -7.71 -5.93
N TRP A 66 -9.19 -6.79 -6.19
CA TRP A 66 -8.93 -5.61 -5.34
C TRP A 66 -9.73 -4.38 -5.76
N VAL A 67 -10.43 -4.48 -6.88
CA VAL A 67 -11.29 -3.43 -7.42
C VAL A 67 -12.71 -3.89 -7.15
N PRO A 68 -13.39 -3.34 -6.13
CA PRO A 68 -14.76 -3.72 -5.83
C PRO A 68 -15.69 -3.44 -7.01
N GLU A 69 -16.82 -4.15 -7.11
CA GLU A 69 -17.76 -3.98 -8.23
C GLU A 69 -18.27 -2.53 -8.35
N TRP A 70 -18.48 -1.85 -7.22
CA TRP A 70 -18.87 -0.45 -7.16
C TRP A 70 -17.80 0.54 -7.67
N TYR A 71 -16.55 0.08 -7.86
CA TYR A 71 -15.44 0.92 -8.31
C TYR A 71 -15.62 1.37 -9.77
N LEU A 72 -16.28 0.55 -10.60
CA LEU A 72 -16.58 0.85 -12.01
C LEU A 72 -17.99 1.41 -12.22
N ASP A 73 -18.89 1.21 -11.25
CA ASP A 73 -20.28 1.67 -11.29
C ASP A 73 -20.45 3.12 -10.77
N SER A 74 -19.36 3.88 -10.71
CA SER A 74 -19.44 5.30 -10.37
C SER A 74 -19.99 6.08 -11.55
N GLU A 75 -21.28 6.38 -11.59
CA GLU A 75 -21.89 7.32 -12.55
C GLU A 75 -21.43 8.78 -12.33
N GLY A 76 -20.13 9.01 -12.11
CA GLY A 76 -19.53 10.35 -11.97
C GLY A 76 -19.85 11.10 -10.67
N THR A 77 -20.58 10.49 -9.73
CA THR A 77 -20.96 11.14 -8.46
C THR A 77 -19.71 11.46 -7.62
N LYS A 78 -19.73 12.64 -6.94
CA LYS A 78 -18.61 13.09 -6.10
C LYS A 78 -18.27 12.10 -4.98
N TRP A 79 -19.29 11.41 -4.46
CA TRP A 79 -19.16 10.38 -3.43
C TRP A 79 -18.46 9.12 -3.93
N ALA A 80 -18.73 8.69 -5.15
CA ALA A 80 -18.07 7.53 -5.71
C ALA A 80 -16.57 7.78 -5.94
N LYS A 81 -16.20 8.97 -6.42
CA LYS A 81 -14.78 9.38 -6.52
C LYS A 81 -14.08 9.39 -5.16
N LEU A 82 -14.77 9.86 -4.12
CA LEU A 82 -14.25 9.87 -2.75
C LEU A 82 -14.06 8.44 -2.22
N SER A 83 -15.01 7.55 -2.45
CA SER A 83 -14.92 6.13 -2.06
C SER A 83 -13.75 5.43 -2.73
N VAL A 84 -13.49 5.71 -4.00
CA VAL A 84 -12.31 5.21 -4.72
C VAL A 84 -11.02 5.70 -4.08
N ALA A 85 -10.91 7.01 -3.79
CA ALA A 85 -9.74 7.57 -3.12
C ALA A 85 -9.52 7.00 -1.72
N ALA A 86 -10.60 6.87 -0.93
CA ALA A 86 -10.58 6.27 0.39
C ALA A 86 -10.14 4.80 0.33
N TRP A 87 -10.62 4.04 -0.65
CA TRP A 87 -10.23 2.64 -0.86
C TRP A 87 -8.74 2.49 -1.10
N TRP A 88 -8.16 3.25 -2.04
CA TRP A 88 -6.72 3.19 -2.28
C TRP A 88 -5.90 3.66 -1.09
N THR A 89 -6.40 4.66 -0.35
CA THR A 89 -5.77 5.12 0.89
C THR A 89 -5.72 3.98 1.92
N CYS A 90 -6.83 3.27 2.12
CA CYS A 90 -6.88 2.10 3.00
C CYS A 90 -5.92 1.01 2.53
N VAL A 91 -5.90 0.71 1.22
CA VAL A 91 -5.02 -0.32 0.66
C VAL A 91 -3.53 0.03 0.89
N VAL A 92 -3.13 1.29 0.71
CA VAL A 92 -1.74 1.73 0.94
C VAL A 92 -1.39 1.77 2.42
N LEU A 93 -2.31 2.19 3.30
CA LEU A 93 -2.03 2.26 4.74
C LEU A 93 -2.01 0.89 5.40
N PHE A 94 -2.92 0.00 5.02
CA PHE A 94 -3.14 -1.31 5.65
C PHE A 94 -2.59 -2.49 4.84
N TRP A 95 -1.65 -2.23 3.92
CA TRP A 95 -0.97 -3.25 3.12
C TRP A 95 -0.37 -4.43 3.93
N PRO A 96 0.12 -4.29 5.18
CA PRO A 96 0.67 -5.44 5.91
C PRO A 96 -0.42 -6.43 6.34
N VAL A 97 -1.61 -5.93 6.71
CA VAL A 97 -2.76 -6.77 7.07
C VAL A 97 -3.21 -7.55 5.84
N ILE A 98 -3.25 -6.88 4.69
CA ILE A 98 -3.52 -7.50 3.38
C ILE A 98 -2.54 -8.66 3.12
N TRP A 99 -1.25 -8.47 3.37
CA TRP A 99 -0.25 -9.54 3.22
C TRP A 99 -0.47 -10.71 4.17
N ILE A 100 -0.78 -10.45 5.44
CA ILE A 100 -1.05 -11.52 6.42
C ILE A 100 -2.22 -12.39 5.93
N VAL A 101 -3.33 -11.76 5.56
CA VAL A 101 -4.52 -12.47 5.04
C VAL A 101 -4.17 -13.23 3.75
N TYR A 102 -3.41 -12.61 2.85
CA TYR A 102 -2.98 -13.24 1.60
C TYR A 102 -2.12 -14.49 1.83
N LEU A 103 -1.12 -14.41 2.71
CA LEU A 103 -0.23 -15.51 3.05
C LEU A 103 -1.00 -16.64 3.76
N VAL A 104 -1.85 -16.32 4.73
CA VAL A 104 -2.72 -17.29 5.40
C VAL A 104 -3.59 -18.02 4.36
N GLY A 105 -4.18 -17.30 3.41
CA GLY A 105 -4.98 -17.90 2.36
C GLY A 105 -4.18 -18.82 1.42
N ILE A 106 -2.92 -18.49 1.11
CA ILE A 106 -2.04 -19.37 0.32
C ILE A 106 -1.72 -20.63 1.11
N THR A 107 -1.27 -20.48 2.35
CA THR A 107 -0.90 -21.58 3.23
C THR A 107 -2.07 -22.52 3.45
N TRP A 108 -3.26 -21.98 3.70
CA TRP A 108 -4.49 -22.75 3.87
C TRP A 108 -4.84 -23.57 2.62
N ARG A 109 -4.78 -22.96 1.42
CA ARG A 109 -5.02 -23.67 0.15
C ARG A 109 -4.00 -24.78 -0.08
N ALA A 110 -2.73 -24.57 0.28
CA ALA A 110 -1.70 -25.60 0.17
C ALA A 110 -1.98 -26.78 1.11
N ILE A 111 -2.36 -26.50 2.37
CA ILE A 111 -2.73 -27.51 3.36
C ILE A 111 -3.94 -28.32 2.89
N GLN A 112 -5.00 -27.66 2.41
CA GLN A 112 -6.19 -28.36 1.92
C GLN A 112 -5.88 -29.29 0.74
N ARG A 113 -5.02 -28.86 -0.19
CA ARG A 113 -4.56 -29.71 -1.31
C ARG A 113 -3.76 -30.90 -0.80
N GLY A 114 -2.83 -30.68 0.13
CA GLY A 114 -2.04 -31.75 0.74
C GLY A 114 -2.91 -32.78 1.47
N TYR A 115 -3.85 -32.30 2.30
CA TYR A 115 -4.79 -33.15 3.02
C TYR A 115 -5.72 -33.94 2.09
N GLY A 116 -6.24 -33.29 1.04
CA GLY A 116 -7.06 -33.95 0.03
C GLY A 116 -6.30 -35.07 -0.70
N ASN A 117 -5.05 -34.80 -1.10
CA ASN A 117 -4.19 -35.79 -1.75
C ASN A 117 -3.84 -36.96 -0.82
N TRP A 118 -3.55 -36.69 0.46
CA TRP A 118 -3.29 -37.72 1.46
C TRP A 118 -4.54 -38.59 1.72
N LYS A 119 -5.71 -37.98 1.88
CA LYS A 119 -6.99 -38.69 2.06
C LYS A 119 -7.33 -39.58 0.86
N LYS A 120 -6.99 -39.15 -0.37
CA LYS A 120 -7.17 -39.95 -1.58
C LYS A 120 -6.28 -41.20 -1.54
N ARG A 121 -4.98 -41.03 -1.28
CA ARG A 121 -4.02 -42.15 -1.15
C ARG A 121 -4.44 -43.17 -0.10
N LYS A 122 -4.97 -42.73 1.04
CA LYS A 122 -5.44 -43.64 2.09
C LYS A 122 -6.60 -44.52 1.63
N ARG A 123 -7.58 -43.96 0.90
CA ARG A 123 -8.70 -44.74 0.34
C ARG A 123 -8.26 -45.74 -0.72
N ASP A 124 -7.26 -45.39 -1.53
CA ASP A 124 -6.73 -46.29 -2.56
C ASP A 124 -5.97 -47.49 -1.95
N CYS A 125 -5.40 -47.35 -0.74
CA CYS A 125 -4.79 -48.46 -0.01
C CYS A 125 -5.82 -49.33 0.73
N ASP A 126 -6.79 -48.72 1.42
CA ASP A 126 -7.79 -49.47 2.21
C ASP A 126 -8.81 -50.21 1.33
N GLY A 127 -9.08 -49.74 0.10
CA GLY A 127 -10.00 -50.40 -0.85
C GLY A 127 -9.35 -51.43 -1.77
N GLY A 128 -8.06 -51.71 -1.60
CA GLY A 128 -7.31 -52.74 -2.35
C GLY A 128 -7.38 -54.14 -1.72
N ASP A 129 -7.90 -54.25 -0.50
CA ASP A 129 -7.95 -55.49 0.28
C ASP A 129 -9.28 -56.25 0.12
N ASP A 130 -10.20 -55.75 -0.71
CA ASP A 130 -11.56 -56.27 -0.90
C ASP A 130 -11.72 -57.17 -2.16
N VAL A 131 -10.62 -57.71 -2.72
CA VAL A 131 -10.65 -58.65 -3.88
C VAL A 131 -10.12 -60.02 -3.52
#